data_AF-A0A923XXE8-F1
#
_entry.id   AF-A0A923XXE8-F1
#
_cell.length_a   1.000
_cell.length_b   1.000
_cell.length_c   1.000
_cell.angle_alpha   90.00
_cell.angle_beta   90.00
_cell.angle_gamma   90.00
#
_symmetry.space_group_name_H-M   'P 1'
#
loop_
_entity.id
_entity.type
_entity.pdbx_description
1 polymer ?
#
loop_
_entity_poly.entity_id
_entity_poly.type
_entity_poly.pdbx_seq_one_letter_code
_entity_poly.pdbx_strand_id
1 'polypeptide(L)' 'DARQKLALWRYDYNNVRPHSSLGNKTPAEARRALELPDSYAPGALAPPETDDYQQARLSL' A
#
# COMPACT_ATOMS: atom_id res chain seq x y z
N ASP A 1 8.52 12.11 -27.56
CA ASP A 1 7.09 11.80 -27.45
C ASP A 1 6.79 10.63 -26.49
N ALA A 2 7.18 9.38 -26.78
CA ALA A 2 6.83 8.21 -25.96
C ALA A 2 7.21 8.32 -24.45
N ARG A 3 8.42 8.82 -24.13
CA ARG A 3 8.85 9.03 -22.74
C ARG A 3 7.99 10.04 -21.99
N GLN A 4 7.54 11.09 -22.67
CA GLN A 4 6.68 12.12 -22.09
C GLN A 4 5.29 11.56 -21.80
N LYS A 5 4.74 10.77 -22.73
CA LYS A 5 3.46 10.06 -22.53
C LYS A 5 3.53 9.08 -21.36
N LEU A 6 4.63 8.34 -21.23
CA LEU A 6 4.86 7.46 -20.08
C LEU A 6 5.01 8.23 -18.77
N ALA A 7 5.72 9.35 -18.77
CA ALA A 7 5.87 10.18 -17.58
C ALA A 7 4.52 10.72 -17.11
N LEU A 8 3.70 11.21 -18.04
CA LEU A 8 2.35 11.70 -17.75
C LEU A 8 1.47 10.59 -17.19
N TRP A 9 1.43 9.43 -17.85
CA TRP A 9 0.66 8.27 -17.39
C TRP A 9 1.09 7.82 -15.98
N ARG A 10 2.40 7.76 -15.74
CA ARG A 10 2.95 7.35 -14.44
C ARG A 10 2.59 8.35 -13.33
N TYR A 11 2.50 9.64 -13.65
CA TYR A 11 2.04 10.64 -12.71
C TYR A 11 0.54 10.46 -12.39
N ASP A 12 -0.30 10.39 -13.41
CA ASP A 12 -1.77 10.24 -13.28
C ASP A 12 -2.15 9.00 -12.48
N TYR A 13 -1.54 7.86 -12.79
CA TYR A 13 -1.81 6.60 -12.11
C TYR A 13 -1.47 6.68 -10.61
N ASN A 14 -0.32 7.25 -10.27
CA ASN A 14 0.17 7.26 -8.90
C ASN A 14 -0.49 8.33 -8.02
N ASN A 15 -0.95 9.45 -8.60
CA ASN A 15 -1.34 10.64 -7.84
C ASN A 15 -2.78 11.10 -8.07
N VAL A 16 -3.48 10.64 -9.12
CA VAL A 16 -4.80 11.17 -9.48
C VAL A 16 -5.87 10.08 -9.45
N ARG A 17 -5.54 8.85 -9.86
CA ARG A 17 -6.53 7.78 -10.01
C ARG A 17 -6.74 7.00 -8.70
N PRO A 18 -7.95 7.02 -8.12
CA PRO A 18 -8.27 6.18 -6.97
C PRO A 18 -8.47 4.72 -7.40
N HIS A 19 -8.05 3.79 -6.54
CA HIS A 19 -8.16 2.35 -6.78
C HIS A 19 -8.99 1.70 -5.67
N SER A 20 -10.00 0.91 -6.03
CA SER A 20 -10.88 0.24 -5.05
C SER A 20 -10.11 -0.70 -4.12
N SER A 21 -9.07 -1.38 -4.62
CA SER A 21 -8.18 -2.23 -3.82
C SER A 21 -7.38 -1.46 -2.76
N LEU A 22 -7.21 -0.15 -2.93
CA LEU A 22 -6.54 0.74 -1.98
C LEU A 22 -7.56 1.52 -1.11
N GLY A 23 -8.80 1.04 -1.03
CA GLY A 23 -9.88 1.75 -0.32
C GLY A 23 -10.28 3.04 -1.01
N ASN A 24 -10.29 3.04 -2.35
CA ASN A 24 -10.58 4.19 -3.21
C ASN A 24 -9.59 5.37 -3.03
N LYS A 25 -8.34 5.06 -2.68
CA LYS A 25 -7.21 6.01 -2.59
C LYS A 25 -6.28 5.85 -3.79
N THR A 26 -5.50 6.89 -4.06
CA THR A 26 -4.38 6.82 -5.00
C THR A 26 -3.20 6.07 -4.38
N PRO A 27 -2.29 5.48 -5.18
CA PRO A 27 -1.09 4.84 -4.66
C PRO A 27 -0.24 5.75 -3.77
N ALA A 28 -0.10 7.03 -4.12
CA ALA A 28 0.65 7.99 -3.30
C ALA A 28 -0.01 8.25 -1.94
N GLU A 29 -1.34 8.35 -1.88
CA GLU A 29 -2.08 8.50 -0.63
C GLU A 29 -2.00 7.25 0.25
N ALA A 30 -2.12 6.06 -0.35
CA ALA A 30 -1.96 4.80 0.36
C ALA A 30 -0.58 4.70 1.01
N ARG A 31 0.49 5.06 0.26
CA ARG A 31 1.84 5.13 0.80
C ARG A 31 1.95 6.12 1.96
N ARG A 32 1.42 7.34 1.82
CA ARG A 32 1.45 8.33 2.92
C ARG A 32 0.72 7.84 4.16
N ALA A 33 -0.40 7.15 4.01
CA ALA A 33 -1.13 6.57 5.13
C ALA A 33 -0.31 5.50 5.88
N LEU A 34 0.57 4.76 5.20
CA LEU A 34 1.51 3.82 5.83
C LEU A 34 2.71 4.54 6.49
N GLU A 35 3.12 5.69 5.95
CA GLU A 35 4.23 6.49 6.48
C GLU A 35 3.85 7.33 7.69
N LEU A 36 2.56 7.60 7.93
CA LEU A 36 2.11 8.12 9.21
C LEU A 36 2.09 6.96 10.22
N PRO A 37 3.06 6.86 11.16
CA PRO A 37 2.92 5.93 12.26
C PRO A 37 1.65 6.30 13.02
N ASP A 38 0.83 5.30 13.35
CA ASP A 38 -0.41 5.42 14.14
C ASP A 38 -0.25 6.39 15.32
N SER A 39 -0.49 7.69 15.10
CA SER A 39 -0.52 8.67 16.18
C SER A 39 -1.94 8.83 16.74
N TYR A 40 -2.89 7.99 16.32
CA TYR A 40 -4.24 7.95 16.89
C TYR A 40 -4.85 6.53 16.89
N ALA A 41 -4.21 5.60 17.61
CA ALA A 41 -4.91 4.43 18.14
C ALA A 41 -4.74 4.36 19.67
N PRO A 42 -5.47 5.17 20.46
CA PRO A 42 -5.57 4.93 21.89
C PRO A 42 -6.47 3.70 22.10
N GLY A 43 -5.91 2.49 22.04
CA GLY A 43 -6.62 1.30 22.52
C GLY A 43 -6.35 -0.06 21.86
N ALA A 44 -5.52 -0.18 20.82
CA ALA A 44 -5.31 -1.47 20.15
C ALA A 44 -4.08 -2.23 20.66
N LEU A 45 -4.05 -2.56 21.96
CA LEU A 45 -3.23 -3.68 22.45
C LEU A 45 -4.03 -4.97 22.27
N ALA A 46 -4.01 -5.54 21.07
CA ALA A 46 -4.32 -6.96 20.87
C ALA A 46 -3.01 -7.66 20.49
N PRO A 47 -2.60 -8.73 21.19
CA PRO A 47 -1.39 -9.47 20.83
C PRO A 47 -1.54 -10.06 19.42
N PRO A 48 -0.44 -10.22 18.66
CA PRO A 48 -0.50 -10.90 17.38
C PRO A 48 -0.82 -12.37 17.60
N GLU A 49 -2.03 -12.78 17.21
CA GLU A 49 -2.32 -14.19 16.92
C GLU A 49 -1.33 -14.62 15.83
N THR A 50 -0.49 -15.59 16.14
CA THR A 50 0.48 -16.13 15.19
C THR A 50 -0.27 -16.87 14.10
N ASP A 51 -0.48 -16.23 12.95
CA ASP A 51 -0.93 -16.94 11.76
C ASP A 51 0.21 -17.86 11.31
N ASP A 52 0.02 -19.15 11.62
CA ASP A 52 0.84 -20.30 11.22
C ASP A 52 0.76 -20.52 9.69
N TYR A 53 1.16 -19.52 8.90
CA TYR A 53 1.41 -19.69 7.48
C TYR A 53 2.72 -20.45 7.30
N GLN A 54 2.60 -21.77 7.48
CA GLN A 54 3.58 -22.80 7.21
C GLN A 54 4.50 -22.43 6.04
N GLN A 55 5.78 -22.28 6.40
CA GLN A 55 6.95 -22.21 5.54
C GLN A 55 7.06 -23.52 4.73
N ALA A 56 6.21 -23.67 3.72
CA ALA A 56 6.24 -24.80 2.80
C ALA A 56 6.65 -24.32 1.41
N ARG A 57 7.90 -24.65 1.07
CA ARG A 57 8.44 -24.88 -0.28
C ARG A 57 9.24 -23.73 -0.90
N LEU A 58 10.44 -23.54 -0.36
CA LEU A 58 11.64 -23.26 -1.17
C LEU A 58 12.71 -24.28 -0.78
N SER A 59 12.60 -25.48 -1.35
CA SER A 59 13.69 -26.46 -1.40
C SER A 59 14.66 -26.00 -2.48
N LEU A 60 15.94 -25.80 -2.12
CA LEU A 60 17.06 -25.63 -3.05
C LEU A 60 17.54 -27.00 -3.53
#